data_AF-A0A7J6UXU7-F1
#
_entry.id   AF-A0A7J6UXU7-F1
#
_cell.length_a   1.000
_cell.length_b   1.000
_cell.length_c   1.000
_cell.angle_alpha   90.00
_cell.angle_beta   90.00
_cell.angle_gamma   90.00
#
_symmetry.space_group_name_H-M   'P 1'
#
loop_
_entity.id
_entity.type
_entity.pdbx_description
1 polymer ?
#
loop_
_entity_poly.entity_id
_entity_poly.type
_entity_poly.pdbx_seq_one_letter_code
_entity_poly.pdbx_strand_id
1 'polypeptide(L)'
;MKPFRSLFPHLENHSTVGPADELAENTRGLLGSAVDYMVCLLADIFMPTYDGPSNFANNVMGHRLYYGFRTIIQPDRKALAPIFIDRENGRSAGFEEAVKHAIYKTPFGGPHKRVKPESFYTNSWPECFCQTSPQNPADKCPPENVVEVLNNQLHREETDGKETDSLNQTDFTSR
;
A
#
# COMPACT_ATOMS: atom_id res chain seq x y z
N MET A 1 -11.20 -17.64 6.55
CA MET A 1 -10.57 -17.29 5.24
C MET A 1 -11.06 -18.09 4.04
N LYS A 2 -11.49 -19.35 4.16
CA LYS A 2 -11.88 -20.18 2.99
C LYS A 2 -12.87 -19.51 2.00
N PRO A 3 -13.98 -18.90 2.44
CA PRO A 3 -14.91 -18.22 1.52
C PRO A 3 -14.34 -16.97 0.83
N PHE A 4 -13.39 -16.30 1.48
CA PHE A 4 -12.73 -15.13 0.92
C PHE A 4 -11.69 -15.55 -0.13
N ARG A 5 -10.91 -16.60 0.15
CA ARG A 5 -9.97 -17.18 -0.83
C ARG A 5 -10.66 -17.79 -2.05
N SER A 6 -11.91 -18.27 -1.95
CA SER A 6 -12.65 -18.73 -3.14
C SER A 6 -13.05 -17.58 -4.07
N LEU A 7 -13.24 -16.36 -3.54
CA LEU A 7 -13.52 -15.17 -4.34
C LEU A 7 -12.22 -14.50 -4.83
N PHE A 8 -11.14 -14.61 -4.04
CA PHE A 8 -9.84 -14.03 -4.31
C PHE A 8 -8.75 -15.12 -4.28
N PRO A 9 -8.55 -15.86 -5.38
CA PRO A 9 -7.67 -17.03 -5.42
C PRO A 9 -6.19 -16.67 -5.19
N HIS A 10 -5.78 -15.43 -5.51
CA HIS A 10 -4.43 -14.91 -5.32
C HIS A 10 -4.27 -14.11 -4.00
N LEU A 11 -5.12 -14.39 -3.01
CA LEU A 11 -5.06 -13.70 -1.72
C LEU A 11 -3.86 -14.17 -0.89
N GLU A 12 -2.95 -13.24 -0.65
CA GLU A 12 -1.84 -13.36 0.29
C GLU A 12 -2.07 -12.52 1.56
N ASN A 13 -1.39 -12.88 2.65
CA ASN A 13 -1.35 -12.12 3.89
C ASN A 13 0.05 -12.18 4.52
N HIS A 14 0.31 -11.43 5.60
CA HIS A 14 1.64 -11.43 6.22
C HIS A 14 2.17 -12.83 6.59
N SER A 15 1.30 -13.80 6.85
CA SER A 15 1.69 -15.18 7.18
C SER A 15 2.13 -16.00 5.96
N THR A 16 1.86 -15.53 4.75
CA THR A 16 2.23 -16.21 3.49
C THR A 16 3.36 -15.52 2.74
N VAL A 17 3.75 -14.30 3.12
CA VAL A 17 4.78 -13.49 2.45
C VAL A 17 6.20 -13.72 2.99
N GLY A 18 6.35 -14.24 4.22
CA GLY A 18 7.67 -14.49 4.84
C GLY A 18 7.95 -15.96 5.17
N PRO A 19 9.23 -16.36 5.35
CA PRO A 19 9.57 -17.67 5.86
C PRO A 19 8.92 -17.89 7.22
N ALA A 20 8.22 -19.03 7.37
CA ALA A 20 7.42 -19.35 8.55
C ALA A 20 8.24 -19.29 9.86
N ASP A 21 9.55 -19.52 9.75
CA ASP A 21 10.47 -19.70 10.86
C ASP A 21 10.84 -18.34 11.52
N GLU A 22 11.05 -17.29 10.74
CA GLU A 22 11.42 -15.95 11.26
C GLU A 22 10.21 -15.19 11.83
N LEU A 23 9.02 -15.43 11.29
CA LEU A 23 7.78 -14.78 11.75
C LEU A 23 7.22 -15.47 13.00
N ALA A 24 7.46 -16.78 13.17
CA ALA A 24 6.96 -17.56 14.31
C ALA A 24 7.66 -17.23 15.64
N GLU A 25 8.92 -16.77 15.62
CA GLU A 25 9.66 -16.41 16.84
C GLU A 25 9.26 -15.05 17.44
N ASN A 26 8.46 -14.25 16.71
CA ASN A 26 8.13 -12.90 17.16
C ASN A 26 6.94 -12.85 18.13
N THR A 27 7.23 -13.18 19.39
CA THR A 27 6.34 -13.07 20.56
C THR A 27 5.91 -11.64 20.91
N ARG A 28 6.37 -10.60 20.18
CA ARG A 28 6.09 -9.17 20.47
C ARG A 28 5.06 -8.51 19.56
N GLY A 29 4.41 -9.25 18.67
CA GLY A 29 3.10 -8.88 18.07
C GLY A 29 3.07 -7.74 17.05
N LEU A 30 4.20 -7.14 16.67
CA LEU A 30 4.24 -6.01 15.71
C LEU A 30 4.82 -6.35 14.33
N LEU A 31 5.48 -7.51 14.17
CA LEU A 31 6.15 -7.85 12.90
C LEU A 31 5.17 -8.04 11.75
N GLY A 32 4.07 -8.76 11.96
CA GLY A 32 3.02 -8.90 10.94
C GLY A 32 2.48 -7.54 10.47
N SER A 33 2.24 -6.63 11.42
CA SER A 33 1.82 -5.25 11.13
C SER A 33 2.87 -4.45 10.37
N ALA A 34 4.16 -4.66 10.63
CA ALA A 34 5.24 -4.01 9.90
C ALA A 34 5.33 -4.51 8.45
N VAL A 35 5.17 -5.82 8.24
CA VAL A 35 5.07 -6.42 6.90
C VAL A 35 3.86 -5.85 6.15
N ASP A 36 2.68 -5.87 6.77
CA ASP A 36 1.46 -5.30 6.20
C ASP A 36 1.66 -3.81 5.83
N TYR A 37 2.36 -3.04 6.67
CA TYR A 37 2.65 -1.63 6.42
C TYR A 37 3.51 -1.44 5.17
N MET A 38 4.63 -2.18 5.06
CA MET A 38 5.54 -2.05 3.92
C MET A 38 4.90 -2.50 2.61
N VAL A 39 4.15 -3.61 2.64
CA VAL A 39 3.38 -4.07 1.47
C VAL A 39 2.37 -3.01 1.04
N CYS A 40 1.62 -2.44 1.98
CA CYS A 40 0.64 -1.38 1.68
C CYS A 40 1.30 -0.08 1.18
N LEU A 41 2.49 0.26 1.67
CA LEU A 41 3.26 1.43 1.21
C LEU A 41 3.77 1.24 -0.23
N LEU A 42 4.25 0.04 -0.56
CA LEU A 42 4.90 -0.28 -1.83
C LEU A 42 3.93 -0.77 -2.92
N ALA A 43 2.72 -1.19 -2.58
CA ALA A 43 1.69 -1.56 -3.55
C ALA A 43 1.35 -0.42 -4.52
N ASP A 44 1.01 -0.76 -5.77
CA ASP A 44 0.57 0.23 -6.77
C ASP A 44 -0.72 0.93 -6.34
N ILE A 45 -1.65 0.16 -5.76
CA ILE A 45 -2.95 0.65 -5.28
C ILE A 45 -3.12 0.24 -3.83
N PHE A 46 -3.41 1.21 -2.96
CA PHE A 46 -3.81 0.97 -1.58
C PHE A 46 -5.28 1.30 -1.38
N MET A 47 -6.04 0.39 -0.75
CA MET A 47 -7.46 0.56 -0.45
C MET A 47 -7.71 0.34 1.05
N PRO A 48 -7.87 1.39 1.87
CA PRO A 48 -8.12 1.24 3.29
C PRO A 48 -9.55 0.77 3.58
N THR A 49 -9.70 -0.05 4.62
CA THR A 49 -10.98 -0.64 5.05
C THR A 49 -11.80 0.22 6.00
N TYR A 50 -11.20 1.25 6.62
CA TYR A 50 -11.88 2.15 7.55
C TYR A 50 -11.53 3.61 7.25
N ASP A 51 -12.53 4.49 7.36
CA ASP A 51 -12.48 5.94 7.08
C ASP A 51 -12.45 6.79 8.36
N GLY A 52 -12.41 6.17 9.54
CA GLY A 52 -12.21 6.86 10.82
C GLY A 52 -10.74 6.88 11.27
N PRO A 53 -10.47 7.31 12.53
CA PRO A 53 -9.11 7.54 13.03
C PRO A 53 -8.42 6.20 13.35
N SER A 54 -8.06 5.43 12.32
CA SER A 54 -7.14 4.31 12.48
C SER A 54 -5.72 4.82 12.26
N ASN A 55 -4.84 4.54 13.22
CA ASN A 55 -3.44 4.95 13.11
C ASN A 55 -2.76 4.29 11.89
N PHE A 56 -3.08 3.03 11.59
CA PHE A 56 -2.45 2.30 10.49
C PHE A 56 -2.76 2.89 9.12
N ALA A 57 -4.05 2.97 8.73
CA ALA A 57 -4.40 3.47 7.40
C ALA A 57 -3.99 4.93 7.21
N ASN A 58 -4.18 5.76 8.24
CA ASN A 58 -3.79 7.16 8.18
C ASN A 58 -2.28 7.33 7.98
N ASN A 59 -1.46 6.56 8.68
CA ASN A 59 -0.01 6.59 8.51
C ASN A 59 0.42 6.08 7.13
N VAL A 60 -0.22 5.03 6.60
CA VAL A 60 0.07 4.53 5.24
C VAL A 60 -0.32 5.59 4.21
N MET A 61 -1.51 6.20 4.34
CA MET A 61 -1.98 7.22 3.40
C MET A 61 -1.07 8.46 3.40
N GLY A 62 -0.71 8.98 4.57
CA GLY A 62 0.22 10.11 4.67
C GLY A 62 1.60 9.79 4.10
N HIS A 63 2.13 8.59 4.36
CA HIS A 63 3.41 8.16 3.82
C HIS A 63 3.34 7.98 2.29
N ARG A 64 2.28 7.37 1.76
CA ARG A 64 2.05 7.25 0.30
C ARG A 64 1.88 8.60 -0.38
N LEU A 65 1.24 9.57 0.29
CA LEU A 65 1.19 10.95 -0.20
C LEU A 65 2.61 11.51 -0.27
N TYR A 66 3.37 11.43 0.83
CA TYR A 66 4.75 11.93 0.92
C TYR A 66 5.68 11.31 -0.13
N TYR A 67 5.53 10.01 -0.41
CA TYR A 67 6.28 9.25 -1.43
C TYR A 67 5.70 9.43 -2.86
N GLY A 68 5.50 10.67 -3.28
CA GLY A 68 5.11 10.97 -4.66
C GLY A 68 3.65 10.68 -5.00
N PHE A 69 2.74 10.90 -4.04
CA PHE A 69 1.29 10.84 -4.25
C PHE A 69 0.81 9.50 -4.83
N ARG A 70 1.28 8.39 -4.26
CA ARG A 70 0.92 7.04 -4.76
C ARG A 70 -0.58 6.80 -4.64
N THR A 71 -1.13 6.03 -5.57
CA THR A 71 -2.57 5.83 -5.73
C THR A 71 -3.22 5.26 -4.46
N ILE A 72 -4.26 5.93 -3.98
CA ILE A 72 -5.09 5.47 -2.86
C ILE A 72 -6.54 5.51 -3.34
N ILE A 73 -7.27 4.41 -3.16
CA ILE A 73 -8.69 4.35 -3.49
C ILE A 73 -9.48 4.25 -2.19
N GLN A 74 -10.32 5.24 -1.89
CA GLN A 74 -11.21 5.25 -0.73
C GLN A 74 -12.67 5.23 -1.17
N PRO A 75 -13.25 4.07 -1.49
CA PRO A 75 -14.61 4.01 -2.02
C PRO A 75 -15.61 4.63 -1.03
N ASP A 76 -16.54 5.45 -1.55
CA ASP A 76 -17.66 5.94 -0.75
C ASP A 76 -18.58 4.77 -0.38
N ARG A 77 -18.34 4.20 0.81
CA ARG A 77 -19.09 3.06 1.31
C ARG A 77 -20.57 3.38 1.52
N LYS A 78 -20.91 4.63 1.84
CA LYS A 78 -22.30 5.05 2.03
C LYS A 78 -23.03 5.10 0.69
N ALA A 79 -22.35 5.56 -0.37
CA ALA A 79 -22.90 5.52 -1.73
C ALA A 79 -22.99 4.10 -2.28
N LEU A 80 -22.03 3.23 -1.95
CA LEU A 80 -22.00 1.84 -2.43
C LEU A 80 -22.99 0.91 -1.69
N ALA A 81 -23.26 1.15 -0.41
CA ALA A 81 -24.16 0.31 0.39
C ALA A 81 -25.54 0.05 -0.25
N PRO A 82 -26.31 1.07 -0.69
CA PRO A 82 -27.62 0.81 -1.30
C PRO A 82 -27.52 0.01 -2.60
N ILE A 83 -26.45 0.20 -3.38
CA ILE A 83 -26.21 -0.52 -4.64
C ILE A 83 -26.00 -2.02 -4.38
N PHE A 84 -25.24 -2.36 -3.34
CA PHE A 84 -25.03 -3.76 -2.95
C PHE A 84 -26.31 -4.39 -2.37
N ILE A 85 -27.07 -3.64 -1.56
CA ILE A 85 -28.38 -4.09 -1.04
C ILE A 85 -29.36 -4.37 -2.19
N ASP A 86 -29.41 -3.53 -3.22
CA ASP A 86 -30.24 -3.75 -4.40
C ASP A 86 -29.86 -5.05 -5.12
N ARG A 87 -28.56 -5.28 -5.32
CA ARG A 87 -28.06 -6.52 -5.93
C ARG A 87 -28.42 -7.76 -5.12
N GLU A 88 -28.27 -7.72 -3.79
CA GLU A 88 -28.65 -8.83 -2.90
C GLU A 88 -30.16 -9.11 -2.95
N ASN A 89 -30.99 -8.08 -3.16
CA ASN A 89 -32.43 -8.21 -3.37
C ASN A 89 -32.82 -8.62 -4.81
N GLY A 90 -31.85 -9.00 -5.65
CA GLY A 90 -32.08 -9.45 -7.03
C GLY A 90 -32.25 -8.33 -8.06
N ARG A 91 -32.10 -7.05 -7.67
CA ARG A 91 -32.10 -5.90 -8.59
C ARG A 91 -30.71 -5.69 -9.19
N SER A 92 -30.37 -6.49 -10.19
CA SER A 92 -29.03 -6.49 -10.82
C SER A 92 -28.90 -5.58 -12.04
N ALA A 93 -30.02 -5.06 -12.57
CA ALA A 93 -30.01 -4.21 -13.76
C ALA A 93 -29.25 -2.90 -13.49
N GLY A 94 -28.24 -2.59 -14.31
CA GLY A 94 -27.43 -1.38 -14.16
C GLY A 94 -26.45 -1.37 -12.99
N PHE A 95 -26.24 -2.51 -12.31
CA PHE A 95 -25.36 -2.61 -11.14
C PHE A 95 -23.94 -2.08 -11.41
N GLU A 96 -23.33 -2.49 -12.52
CA GLU A 96 -21.96 -2.05 -12.87
C GLU A 96 -21.87 -0.54 -13.03
N GLU A 97 -22.86 0.09 -13.67
CA GLU A 97 -22.85 1.53 -13.90
C GLU A 97 -23.16 2.33 -12.64
N ALA A 98 -24.00 1.80 -11.77
CA ALA A 98 -24.21 2.36 -10.44
C ALA A 98 -22.89 2.35 -9.64
N VAL A 99 -22.15 1.22 -9.65
CA VAL A 99 -20.85 1.11 -8.98
C VAL A 99 -19.83 2.07 -9.59
N LYS A 100 -19.69 2.12 -10.93
CA LYS A 100 -18.77 3.05 -11.59
C LYS A 100 -19.12 4.51 -11.25
N HIS A 101 -20.39 4.87 -11.22
CA HIS A 101 -20.81 6.22 -10.85
C HIS A 101 -20.48 6.57 -9.40
N ALA A 102 -20.66 5.64 -8.47
CA ALA A 102 -20.30 5.82 -7.07
C ALA A 102 -18.78 5.97 -6.89
N ILE A 103 -17.98 5.21 -7.64
CA ILE A 103 -16.52 5.27 -7.57
C ILE A 103 -15.94 6.49 -8.29
N TYR A 104 -16.55 6.95 -9.39
CA TYR A 104 -16.02 8.05 -10.22
C TYR A 104 -15.75 9.35 -9.44
N LYS A 105 -16.51 9.60 -8.37
CA LYS A 105 -16.35 10.78 -7.50
C LYS A 105 -15.26 10.61 -6.43
N THR A 106 -14.70 9.41 -6.31
CA THR A 106 -13.66 9.09 -5.33
C THR A 106 -12.31 9.63 -5.84
N PRO A 107 -11.61 10.47 -5.06
CA PRO A 107 -10.26 10.87 -5.40
C PRO A 107 -9.32 9.65 -5.38
N PHE A 108 -8.47 9.50 -6.40
CA PHE A 108 -7.54 8.38 -6.57
C PHE A 108 -6.20 8.55 -5.84
N GLY A 109 -6.18 9.35 -4.76
CA GLY A 109 -4.94 9.79 -4.15
C GLY A 109 -4.30 10.90 -4.97
N GLY A 110 -3.94 11.99 -4.29
CA GLY A 110 -3.40 13.20 -4.89
C GLY A 110 -3.28 14.28 -3.83
N PRO A 111 -2.42 15.30 -4.06
CA PRO A 111 -2.30 16.42 -3.13
C PRO A 111 -3.64 17.15 -3.05
N HIS A 112 -4.11 17.37 -1.82
CA HIS A 112 -5.30 18.16 -1.55
C HIS A 112 -5.09 18.97 -0.27
N LYS A 113 -5.74 20.13 -0.19
CA LYS A 113 -5.69 20.96 1.03
C LYS A 113 -6.27 20.15 2.18
N ARG A 114 -5.50 20.02 3.26
CA ARG A 114 -5.98 19.40 4.50
C ARG A 114 -7.22 20.13 5.00
N VAL A 115 -8.33 19.41 5.21
CA VAL A 115 -9.58 19.96 5.74
C VAL A 115 -9.88 19.33 7.09
N LYS A 116 -10.19 20.14 8.11
CA LYS A 116 -10.56 19.60 9.43
C LYS A 116 -11.74 18.62 9.30
N PRO A 117 -11.69 17.44 9.94
CA PRO A 117 -10.78 17.04 11.02
C PRO A 117 -9.54 16.23 10.58
N GLU A 118 -9.16 16.24 9.30
CA GLU A 118 -8.00 15.49 8.80
C GLU A 118 -6.71 15.82 9.58
N SER A 119 -5.98 14.78 9.95
CA SER A 119 -4.73 14.88 10.72
C SER A 119 -3.55 15.26 9.82
N PHE A 120 -2.59 15.98 10.38
CA PHE A 120 -1.30 16.22 9.75
C PHE A 120 -0.61 14.90 9.31
N TYR A 121 -0.71 13.83 10.13
CA TYR A 121 -0.11 12.53 9.80
C TYR A 121 -0.78 11.82 8.61
N THR A 122 -2.03 12.20 8.30
CA THR A 122 -2.75 11.67 7.14
C THR A 122 -2.46 12.48 5.89
N ASN A 123 -2.23 13.79 6.04
CA ASN A 123 -1.97 14.71 4.95
C ASN A 123 -1.13 15.89 5.44
N SER A 124 0.19 15.84 5.27
CA SER A 124 1.10 16.93 5.64
C SER A 124 1.19 18.05 4.57
N TRP A 125 0.36 17.99 3.51
CA TRP A 125 0.41 18.95 2.41
C TRP A 125 -0.37 20.22 2.76
N PRO A 126 0.15 21.43 2.42
CA PRO A 126 1.37 21.69 1.65
C PRO A 126 2.65 21.88 2.49
N GLU A 127 2.58 21.85 3.81
CA GLU A 127 3.64 22.42 4.66
C GLU A 127 4.93 21.60 4.70
N CYS A 128 4.87 20.29 4.47
CA CYS A 128 6.04 19.40 4.55
C CYS A 128 6.32 18.65 3.25
N PHE A 129 5.76 19.15 2.14
CA PHE A 129 5.88 18.50 0.85
C PHE A 129 6.83 19.27 -0.04
N CYS A 130 7.66 18.50 -0.74
CA CYS A 130 8.25 18.97 -1.95
C CYS A 130 7.15 19.32 -2.97
N GLN A 131 7.41 20.31 -3.81
CA GLN A 131 6.56 20.73 -4.90
C GLN A 131 7.02 20.01 -6.16
N THR A 132 6.05 19.48 -6.93
CA THR A 132 6.32 18.90 -8.26
C THR A 132 6.70 19.97 -9.27
N SER A 133 6.26 21.21 -9.04
CA SER A 133 6.57 22.40 -9.84
C SER A 133 6.95 23.57 -8.93
N PRO A 134 8.13 23.51 -8.29
CA PRO A 134 8.52 24.52 -7.32
C PRO A 134 8.93 25.84 -7.97
N GLN A 135 8.71 26.95 -7.27
CA GLN A 135 9.38 28.21 -7.57
C GLN A 135 10.82 28.22 -7.06
N ASN A 136 11.07 27.59 -5.90
CA ASN A 136 12.39 27.45 -5.30
C ASN A 136 12.92 26.01 -5.50
N PRO A 137 14.10 25.82 -6.14
CA PRO A 137 14.67 24.49 -6.36
C PRO A 137 14.83 23.63 -5.09
N ALA A 138 15.01 24.24 -3.92
CA ALA A 138 15.09 23.54 -2.64
C ALA A 138 13.78 22.82 -2.26
N ASP A 139 12.66 23.29 -2.80
CA ASP A 139 11.35 22.69 -2.59
C ASP A 139 11.05 21.60 -3.62
N LYS A 140 11.94 21.32 -4.59
CA LYS A 140 11.65 20.36 -5.67
C LYS A 140 11.56 18.94 -5.13
N CYS A 141 10.56 18.19 -5.61
CA CYS A 141 10.51 16.76 -5.31
C CYS A 141 11.73 16.02 -5.87
N PRO A 142 12.26 15.02 -5.12
CA PRO A 142 13.30 14.14 -5.62
C PRO A 142 12.91 13.57 -6.99
N PRO A 143 13.84 13.52 -7.96
CA PRO A 143 13.56 13.03 -9.30
C PRO A 143 13.29 11.51 -9.30
N GLU A 144 13.93 10.78 -8.40
CA GLU A 144 13.75 9.35 -8.18
C GLU A 144 12.61 9.15 -7.18
N ASN A 145 11.60 8.37 -7.55
CA ASN A 145 10.61 7.93 -6.57
C ASN A 145 11.37 7.10 -5.53
N VAL A 146 11.17 7.34 -4.24
CA VAL A 146 11.91 6.61 -3.22
C VAL A 146 11.60 5.11 -3.24
N VAL A 147 10.49 4.69 -3.89
CA VAL A 147 10.27 3.27 -4.27
C VAL A 147 11.31 2.74 -5.27
N GLU A 148 11.74 3.54 -6.23
CA GLU A 148 12.81 3.18 -7.16
C GLU A 148 14.14 3.01 -6.40
N VAL A 149 14.41 3.88 -5.42
CA VAL A 149 15.55 3.73 -4.52
C VAL A 149 15.47 2.43 -3.71
N LEU A 150 14.30 2.13 -3.13
CA LEU A 150 14.08 0.89 -2.38
C LEU A 150 14.18 -0.36 -3.26
N ASN A 151 13.62 -0.32 -4.48
CA ASN A 151 13.73 -1.41 -5.44
C ASN A 151 15.18 -1.62 -5.87
N ASN A 152 15.92 -0.53 -6.13
CA ASN A 152 17.34 -0.60 -6.45
C ASN A 152 18.17 -1.15 -5.28
N GLN A 153 17.81 -0.84 -4.04
CA GLN A 153 18.44 -1.41 -2.84
C GLN A 153 18.15 -2.90 -2.70
N LEU A 154 16.88 -3.30 -2.82
CA LEU A 154 16.47 -4.71 -2.77
C LEU A 154 17.15 -5.53 -3.86
N HIS A 155 17.22 -5.02 -5.10
CA HIS A 155 17.93 -5.69 -6.19
C HIS A 155 19.44 -5.80 -5.94
N ARG A 156 20.06 -4.81 -5.29
CA ARG A 156 21.48 -4.89 -4.90
C ARG A 156 21.72 -5.96 -3.82
N GLU A 157 20.83 -6.06 -2.84
CA GLU A 157 20.88 -7.08 -1.80
C GLU A 157 20.68 -8.50 -2.39
N GLU A 158 19.81 -8.66 -3.38
CA GLU A 158 19.65 -9.93 -4.12
C GLU A 158 20.89 -10.29 -4.95
N THR A 159 21.60 -9.32 -5.50
CA THR A 159 22.85 -9.57 -6.26
C THR A 159 24.03 -9.94 -5.35
N ASP A 160 24.19 -9.28 -4.20
CA ASP A 160 25.24 -9.60 -3.22
C ASP A 160 24.98 -10.95 -2.53
N GLY A 161 23.70 -11.32 -2.33
CA GLY A 161 23.31 -12.64 -1.81
C GLY A 161 23.57 -13.80 -2.77
N LYS A 162 23.59 -13.56 -4.09
CA LYS A 162 23.90 -14.58 -5.10
C LYS A 162 25.40 -14.80 -5.28
N GLU A 163 26.23 -13.79 -5.05
CA GLU A 163 27.69 -13.97 -5.05
C GLU A 163 28.16 -14.85 -3.90
N THR A 164 27.53 -14.74 -2.72
CA THR A 164 27.89 -15.53 -1.53
C THR A 164 27.49 -17.00 -1.62
N ASP A 165 26.38 -17.35 -2.29
CA ASP A 165 26.00 -18.76 -2.53
C ASP A 165 26.85 -19.44 -3.62
N SER A 166 27.42 -18.67 -4.54
CA SER A 166 28.28 -19.19 -5.63
C SER A 166 29.69 -19.57 -5.13
N LEU A 167 30.17 -18.92 -4.06
CA LEU A 167 31.50 -19.17 -3.50
C LEU A 167 31.56 -20.40 -2.58
N ASN A 168 30.42 -20.88 -2.06
CA ASN A 168 30.38 -22.02 -1.15
C ASN A 168 30.19 -23.40 -1.83
N GLN A 169 30.09 -23.46 -3.18
CA GLN A 169 29.95 -24.73 -3.92
C GLN A 169 31.23 -25.24 -4.59
N THR A 170 32.35 -24.53 -4.51
CA THR A 170 33.60 -24.94 -5.19
C THR A 170 34.68 -25.56 -4.30
N ASP A 171 34.44 -25.77 -3.00
CA ASP A 171 35.48 -26.27 -2.08
C ASP A 171 35.06 -27.54 -1.31
N PHE A 172 34.53 -28.54 -2.02
CA PHE A 172 34.43 -29.92 -1.53
C PHE A 172 34.47 -30.92 -2.71
N THR A 173 35.63 -31.08 -3.35
CA THR A 173 36.02 -32.30 -4.08
C THR A 173 37.50 -32.22 -4.48
N SER A 174 38.42 -32.42 -3.53
CA SER A 174 39.74 -33.04 -3.78
C SER A 174 40.54 -33.21 -2.47
N ARG A 175 40.40 -34.37 -1.83
CA ARG A 175 41.50 -35.28 -1.42
C ARG A 175 40.97 -36.45 -0.61
#